data_AF-A0A351M1I8-F1
#
_entry.id   AF-A0A351M1I8-F1
#
_cell.length_a   1.000
_cell.length_b   1.000
_cell.length_c   1.000
_cell.angle_alpha   90.00
_cell.angle_beta   90.00
_cell.angle_gamma   90.00
#
_symmetry.space_group_name_H-M   'P 1'
#
loop_
_entity.id
_entity.type
_entity.pdbx_description
1 polymer ?
#
loop_
_entity_poly.entity_id
_entity_poly.type
_entity_poly.pdbx_seq_one_letter_code
_entity_poly.pdbx_strand_id
1 'polypeptide(L)'
;MTALHLVGNGGPEMLVLRHDVPLPVPAADEVLVRVRACGMNNTDVNTRVGWYSKSVTGATGSDGFGLEAGEDGTWGGGGLTFPRIQGADPCGEVVAVGEAVGP
;
A
#
# COMPACT_ATOMS: atom_id res chain seq x y z
N MET A 1 8.55 -13.43 2.19
CA MET A 1 8.86 -12.59 1.02
C MET A 1 9.42 -11.26 1.49
N THR A 2 10.16 -10.57 0.63
CA THR A 2 10.62 -9.20 0.91
C THR A 2 9.54 -8.20 0.51
N ALA A 3 9.19 -7.27 1.38
CA ALA A 3 8.26 -6.18 1.07
C ALA A 3 8.59 -4.92 1.88
N LEU A 4 8.17 -3.77 1.37
CA LEU A 4 8.27 -2.49 2.06
C LEU A 4 6.94 -2.22 2.79
N HIS A 5 6.97 -2.19 4.11
CA HIS A 5 5.80 -1.90 4.95
C HIS A 5 5.71 -0.42 5.24
N LEU A 6 4.57 0.17 4.91
CA LEU A 6 4.11 1.41 5.52
C LEU A 6 3.59 1.10 6.92
N VAL A 7 4.23 1.63 7.97
CA VAL A 7 3.89 1.34 9.38
C VAL A 7 3.12 2.46 10.09
N GLY A 8 2.90 3.59 9.41
CA GLY A 8 2.18 4.74 9.93
C GLY A 8 2.17 5.87 8.91
N ASN A 9 1.48 6.97 9.23
CA ASN A 9 1.60 8.19 8.45
C ASN A 9 2.83 9.02 8.90
N GLY A 10 3.54 9.63 7.96
CA GLY A 10 4.78 10.37 8.26
C GLY A 10 5.71 10.53 7.07
N GLY A 11 6.99 10.71 7.37
CA GLY A 11 8.06 10.78 6.39
C GLY A 11 8.52 9.40 5.90
N PRO A 12 9.64 9.35 5.16
CA PRO A 12 10.21 8.10 4.64
C PRO A 12 10.54 7.05 5.70
N GLU A 13 10.77 7.45 6.96
CA GLU A 13 11.01 6.56 8.10
C GLU A 13 9.84 5.63 8.41
N MET A 14 8.63 5.93 7.92
CA MET A 14 7.47 5.05 8.02
C MET A 14 7.50 3.88 7.01
N LEU A 15 8.51 3.82 6.14
CA LEU A 15 8.71 2.73 5.19
C LEU A 15 9.79 1.78 5.72
N VAL A 16 9.37 0.61 6.20
CA VAL A 16 10.23 -0.40 6.81
C VAL A 16 10.38 -1.60 5.87
N LEU A 17 11.61 -1.86 5.42
CA LEU A 17 11.92 -3.03 4.61
C LEU A 17 11.89 -4.29 5.49
N ARG A 18 11.07 -5.27 5.11
CA ARG A 18 10.95 -6.58 5.77
C ARG A 18 11.35 -7.68 4.80
N HIS A 19 11.97 -8.74 5.30
CA HIS A 19 12.38 -9.91 4.52
C HIS A 19 11.58 -11.18 4.83
N ASP A 20 10.73 -11.11 5.85
CA ASP A 20 10.04 -12.21 6.52
C ASP A 20 8.51 -12.14 6.39
N VAL A 21 8.01 -11.37 5.42
CA VAL A 21 6.56 -11.20 5.23
C VAL A 21 5.93 -12.48 4.70
N PRO A 22 4.85 -13.01 5.28
CA PRO A 22 4.16 -14.19 4.75
C PRO A 22 3.72 -13.97 3.30
N LEU A 23 3.79 -15.02 2.48
CA LEU A 23 3.18 -14.99 1.15
C LEU A 23 1.65 -15.07 1.30
N PRO A 24 0.88 -14.22 0.60
CA PRO A 24 -0.57 -14.36 0.60
C PRO A 24 -0.97 -15.64 -0.15
N VAL A 25 -2.06 -16.26 0.29
CA VAL A 25 -2.71 -17.36 -0.40
C VAL A 25 -3.90 -16.76 -1.16
N PRO A 26 -3.97 -16.90 -2.49
CA PRO A 26 -5.08 -16.32 -3.26
C PRO A 26 -6.41 -16.94 -2.83
N ALA A 27 -7.45 -16.11 -2.68
CA ALA A 27 -8.82 -16.58 -2.55
C ALA A 27 -9.28 -17.27 -3.84
N ALA A 28 -10.49 -17.84 -3.82
CA ALA A 28 -11.00 -18.68 -4.92
C ALA A 28 -11.00 -17.97 -6.28
N ASP A 29 -11.28 -16.67 -6.32
CA ASP A 29 -11.35 -15.83 -7.52
C ASP A 29 -10.12 -14.93 -7.75
N GLU A 30 -9.04 -15.15 -6.99
CA GLU A 30 -7.82 -14.35 -7.05
C GLU A 30 -6.66 -15.09 -7.72
N VAL A 31 -5.65 -14.32 -8.14
CA VAL A 31 -4.36 -14.85 -8.60
C VAL A 31 -3.22 -14.30 -7.75
N LEU A 32 -2.19 -15.12 -7.54
CA LEU A 32 -0.94 -14.68 -6.93
C LEU A 32 0.06 -14.28 -8.00
N VAL A 33 0.48 -13.02 -7.99
CA VAL A 33 1.47 -12.48 -8.92
C VAL A 33 2.85 -12.38 -8.25
N ARG A 34 3.86 -12.98 -8.87
CA ARG A 34 5.27 -12.70 -8.56
C ARG A 34 5.66 -11.40 -9.23
N VAL A 35 5.63 -10.32 -8.46
CA VAL A 35 5.97 -8.95 -8.91
C VAL A 35 7.43 -8.89 -9.38
N ARG A 36 7.65 -8.34 -10.59
CA ARG A 36 8.96 -8.08 -11.19
C ARG A 36 9.32 -6.60 -11.17
N ALA A 37 8.32 -5.75 -11.35
CA ALA A 37 8.44 -4.30 -11.17
C ALA A 37 7.10 -3.72 -10.69
N CYS A 38 7.14 -2.53 -10.10
CA CYS A 38 5.95 -1.78 -9.70
C CYS A 38 6.20 -0.29 -9.93
N GLY A 39 5.25 0.40 -10.56
CA GLY A 39 5.32 1.83 -10.80
C GLY A 39 5.14 2.64 -9.52
N MET A 40 5.94 3.71 -9.36
CA MET A 40 5.76 4.68 -8.29
C MET A 40 4.73 5.74 -8.70
N ASN A 41 3.86 6.11 -7.77
CA ASN A 41 2.79 7.07 -7.99
C ASN A 41 2.73 8.11 -6.86
N ASN A 42 2.16 9.28 -7.17
CA ASN A 42 1.88 10.30 -6.15
C ASN A 42 0.99 9.77 -5.02
N THR A 43 0.11 8.80 -5.31
CA THR A 43 -0.73 8.16 -4.29
C THR A 43 0.09 7.46 -3.21
N ASP A 44 1.30 6.97 -3.53
CA ASP A 44 2.18 6.33 -2.55
C ASP A 44 2.63 7.36 -1.51
N VAL A 45 3.07 8.53 -1.98
CA VAL A 45 3.49 9.64 -1.13
C VAL A 45 2.28 10.20 -0.37
N ASN A 46 1.21 10.56 -1.07
CA ASN A 46 0.02 11.18 -0.48
C ASN A 46 -0.59 10.30 0.61
N THR A 47 -0.71 9.00 0.36
CA THR A 47 -1.19 8.04 1.38
C THR A 47 -0.23 7.98 2.56
N ARG A 48 1.10 7.88 2.32
CA ARG A 48 2.10 7.84 3.39
C ARG A 48 2.05 9.09 4.25
N VAL A 49 2.00 10.27 3.65
CA VAL A 49 2.02 11.54 4.40
C VAL A 49 0.65 11.90 4.99
N GLY A 50 -0.41 11.12 4.72
CA GLY A 50 -1.76 11.37 5.23
C GLY A 50 -2.51 12.48 4.49
N TRP A 51 -2.09 12.83 3.28
CA TRP A 51 -2.61 13.98 2.52
C TRP A 51 -4.10 13.85 2.14
N TYR A 52 -4.62 12.63 2.07
CA TYR A 52 -6.03 12.39 1.75
C TYR A 52 -7.00 12.67 2.90
N SER A 53 -6.50 12.91 4.12
CA SER A 53 -7.38 13.29 5.23
C SER A 53 -8.09 14.61 4.93
N LYS A 54 -9.39 14.70 5.25
CA LYS A 54 -10.20 15.88 4.96
C LYS A 54 -9.75 17.12 5.73
N SER A 55 -8.99 16.95 6.82
CA SER A 55 -8.44 18.06 7.58
C SER A 55 -7.24 18.73 6.91
N VAL A 56 -6.62 18.08 5.90
CA VAL A 56 -5.46 18.59 5.19
C VAL A 56 -5.89 19.59 4.11
N THR A 57 -5.37 20.82 4.21
CA THR A 57 -5.63 21.90 3.24
C THR A 57 -4.37 22.35 2.47
N GLY A 58 -3.20 21.80 2.84
CA GLY A 58 -1.92 22.10 2.21
C GLY A 58 -1.59 21.21 1.01
N ALA A 59 -0.60 21.63 0.20
CA ALA A 59 -0.05 20.80 -0.87
C ALA A 59 0.84 19.67 -0.31
N THR A 60 0.95 18.54 -1.02
CA THR A 60 1.77 17.39 -0.62
C THR A 60 3.19 17.80 -0.20
N GLY A 61 3.59 17.37 1.01
CA GLY A 61 4.94 17.55 1.56
C GLY A 61 5.65 16.21 1.82
N SER A 62 6.85 16.28 2.41
CA SER A 62 7.67 15.10 2.73
C SER A 62 7.44 14.53 4.14
N ASP A 63 7.10 15.39 5.10
CA ASP A 63 7.29 15.13 6.54
C ASP A 63 6.06 14.51 7.24
N GLY A 64 4.95 14.35 6.50
CA GLY A 64 3.67 13.90 7.06
C GLY A 64 2.81 15.04 7.60
N PHE A 65 1.49 14.92 7.47
CA PHE A 65 0.51 15.88 8.01
C PHE A 65 0.04 15.56 9.43
N GLY A 66 0.64 14.56 10.10
CA GLY A 66 0.30 14.13 11.46
C GLY A 66 -0.67 12.93 11.52
N LEU A 67 -1.05 12.56 12.75
CA LEU A 67 -1.77 11.31 13.09
C LEU A 67 -3.26 11.27 12.71
N GLU A 68 -3.82 12.35 12.14
CA GLU A 68 -5.27 12.47 11.93
C GLU A 68 -5.80 11.74 10.68
N ALA A 69 -4.92 11.09 9.90
CA ALA A 69 -5.30 10.37 8.69
C ALA A 69 -5.87 8.95 8.94
N GLY A 70 -6.04 8.53 10.20
CA GLY A 70 -6.46 7.17 10.52
C GLY A 70 -7.86 6.78 10.00
N GLU A 71 -8.84 7.69 10.11
CA GLU A 71 -10.25 7.39 9.80
C GLU A 71 -10.64 7.69 8.35
N ASP A 72 -10.00 8.67 7.70
CA ASP A 72 -10.36 9.12 6.35
C ASP A 72 -9.16 9.32 5.40
N GLY A 73 -7.95 8.86 5.78
CA GLY A 73 -6.70 9.14 5.08
C GLY A 73 -6.43 8.33 3.81
N THR A 74 -7.46 7.77 3.16
CA THR A 74 -7.34 7.13 1.84
C THR A 74 -8.03 7.96 0.77
N TRP A 75 -7.65 7.81 -0.50
CA TRP A 75 -8.30 8.49 -1.63
C TRP A 75 -9.84 8.32 -1.64
N GLY A 76 -10.34 7.16 -1.20
CA GLY A 76 -11.77 6.85 -1.12
C GLY A 76 -12.46 7.31 0.16
N GLY A 77 -11.76 7.99 1.07
CA GLY A 77 -12.29 8.46 2.36
C GLY A 77 -12.53 7.36 3.39
N GLY A 78 -11.99 6.16 3.18
CA GLY A 78 -11.97 5.08 4.17
C GLY A 78 -10.73 5.16 5.06
N GLY A 79 -10.77 4.43 6.17
CA GLY A 79 -9.65 4.34 7.09
C GLY A 79 -8.44 3.59 6.51
N LEU A 80 -7.25 3.92 7.02
CA LEU A 80 -5.99 3.29 6.64
C LEU A 80 -5.52 2.37 7.77
N THR A 81 -5.34 1.09 7.47
CA THR A 81 -4.78 0.12 8.42
C THR A 81 -3.29 -0.10 8.17
N PHE A 82 -2.54 -0.32 9.25
CA PHE A 82 -1.10 -0.59 9.24
C PHE A 82 -0.79 -1.95 9.91
N PRO A 83 0.28 -2.66 9.49
CA PRO A 83 1.16 -2.33 8.37
C PRO A 83 0.48 -2.54 7.01
N ARG A 84 0.88 -1.74 6.00
CA ARG A 84 0.35 -1.77 4.62
C ARG A 84 1.49 -1.92 3.63
N ILE A 85 1.34 -2.75 2.60
CA ILE A 85 2.20 -2.73 1.41
C ILE A 85 1.56 -1.81 0.37
N GLN A 86 2.32 -0.83 -0.12
CA GLN A 86 1.89 0.12 -1.18
C GLN A 86 2.32 -0.37 -2.58
N GLY A 87 1.98 0.39 -3.62
CA GLY A 87 2.27 0.07 -5.02
C GLY A 87 1.04 -0.39 -5.79
N ALA A 88 0.45 0.51 -6.57
CA ALA A 88 -0.79 0.27 -7.31
C ALA A 88 -0.58 -0.31 -8.72
N ASP A 89 0.63 -0.19 -9.28
CA ASP A 89 0.91 -0.53 -10.68
C ASP A 89 1.95 -1.68 -10.80
N PRO A 90 1.66 -2.90 -10.31
CA PRO A 90 2.58 -4.02 -10.43
C PRO A 90 2.55 -4.64 -11.83
N CYS A 91 3.71 -5.15 -12.27
CA CYS A 91 3.80 -6.11 -13.37
C CYS A 91 4.62 -7.34 -12.96
N GLY A 92 4.25 -8.50 -13.48
CA GLY A 92 4.88 -9.76 -13.07
C GLY A 92 4.25 -10.99 -13.71
N GLU A 93 4.52 -12.14 -13.10
CA GLU A 93 4.07 -13.45 -13.56
C GLU A 93 3.02 -14.00 -12.59
N VAL A 94 1.93 -14.57 -13.11
CA VAL A 94 0.99 -15.36 -12.30
C VAL A 94 1.70 -16.66 -11.90
N VAL A 95 1.76 -16.95 -10.59
CA VAL A 95 2.46 -18.14 -10.04
C VAL A 95 1.56 -19.07 -9.24
N ALA A 96 0.35 -18.63 -8.88
CA ALA A 96 -0.73 -19.46 -8.35
C ALA A 96 -2.08 -18.83 -8.66
N VAL A 97 -3.13 -19.64 -8.67
CA VAL A 97 -4.52 -19.20 -8.93
C VAL A 97 -5.46 -19.86 -7.93
N GLY A 98 -6.55 -19.17 -7.59
CA GLY A 98 -7.65 -19.73 -6.81
C GLY A 98 -8.46 -20.76 -7.60
N GLU A 99 -9.23 -21.59 -6.88
CA GLU A 99 -9.98 -22.72 -7.44
C GLU A 99 -11.05 -22.31 -8.48
N ALA A 100 -11.57 -21.08 -8.41
CA ALA A 100 -12.58 -20.55 -9.32
C ALA A 100 -11.99 -19.78 -10.51
N VAL A 101 -10.66 -19.67 -10.60
CA VAL A 101 -9.99 -19.08 -11.76
C VAL A 101 -9.97 -20.11 -12.89
N GLY A 102 -10.71 -19.82 -13.96
CA GLY A 102 -10.81 -20.69 -15.14
C GLY A 102 -9.47 -20.86 -15.89
N PRO A 103 -9.38 -21.90 -16.74
CA PRO A 103 -8.21 -22.13 -17.60
C PRO A 103 -8.00 -21.03 -18.65
#